data_AF-A0AAV2YT68-F1
#
_entry.id   AF-A0AAV2YT68-F1
#
_cell.length_a   1.000
_cell.length_b   1.000
_cell.length_c   1.000
_cell.angle_alpha   90.00
_cell.angle_beta   90.00
_cell.angle_gamma   90.00
#
_symmetry.space_group_name_H-M   'P 1'
#
loop_
_entity.id
_entity.type
_entity.pdbx_description
1 polymer ?
#
loop_
_entity_poly.entity_id
_entity_poly.type
_entity_poly.pdbx_seq_one_letter_code
_entity_poly.pdbx_strand_id
1 'polypeptide(L)'
;MLTKGTTDENKAALEAARVVYKHMPEVLIQQLGLDICQDTIVSDAMTRGVSSSDRKRVMTGEMEFGMNFVTLMDEISTGLF
;
A
#
# COMPACT_ATOMS: atom_id res chain seq x y z
N MET A 1 -8.73 -2.10 -21.38
CA MET A 1 -9.08 -3.14 -20.39
C MET A 1 -10.48 -2.80 -19.87
N LEU A 2 -11.44 -3.73 -19.81
CA LEU A 2 -12.88 -3.55 -19.51
C LEU A 2 -13.81 -3.22 -20.71
N THR A 3 -13.75 -4.01 -21.78
CA THR A 3 -14.61 -3.83 -22.98
C THR A 3 -15.43 -5.07 -23.35
N LYS A 4 -15.47 -6.09 -22.49
CA LYS A 4 -16.10 -7.39 -22.79
C LYS A 4 -17.54 -7.53 -22.28
N GLY A 5 -18.04 -6.60 -21.45
CA GLY A 5 -19.42 -6.59 -20.97
C GLY A 5 -20.32 -5.60 -21.74
N THR A 6 -21.58 -5.48 -21.32
CA THR A 6 -22.50 -4.43 -21.78
C THR A 6 -21.99 -3.04 -21.38
N THR A 7 -22.49 -1.99 -22.03
CA THR A 7 -22.06 -0.60 -21.77
C THR A 7 -22.24 -0.21 -20.30
N ASP A 8 -23.30 -0.69 -19.66
CA ASP A 8 -23.61 -0.41 -18.25
C ASP A 8 -22.70 -1.20 -17.31
N GLU A 9 -22.43 -2.47 -17.61
CA GLU A 9 -21.48 -3.29 -16.86
C GLU A 9 -20.05 -2.75 -16.94
N ASN A 10 -19.61 -2.32 -18.14
CA ASN A 10 -18.29 -1.72 -18.32
C ASN A 10 -18.18 -0.39 -17.55
N LYS A 11 -19.23 0.43 -17.53
CA LYS A 11 -19.27 1.66 -16.71
C LYS A 11 -19.21 1.37 -15.22
N ALA A 12 -19.97 0.39 -14.74
CA ALA A 12 -19.96 -0.02 -13.33
C ALA A 12 -18.58 -0.54 -12.92
N ALA A 13 -17.94 -1.36 -13.77
CA ALA A 13 -16.59 -1.85 -13.52
C ALA A 13 -15.54 -0.73 -13.50
N LEU A 14 -15.67 0.26 -14.40
CA LEU A 14 -14.78 1.42 -14.43
C LEU A 14 -14.90 2.26 -13.16
N GLU A 15 -16.13 2.51 -12.68
CA GLU A 15 -16.34 3.28 -11.46
C GLU A 15 -15.87 2.51 -10.23
N ALA A 16 -16.11 1.20 -10.16
CA ALA A 16 -15.59 0.36 -9.08
C ALA A 16 -14.05 0.41 -9.02
N ALA A 17 -13.38 0.25 -10.16
CA ALA A 17 -11.93 0.37 -10.23
C ALA A 17 -11.47 1.77 -9.79
N ARG A 18 -12.15 2.82 -10.23
CA ARG A 18 -11.83 4.21 -9.87
C ARG A 18 -11.95 4.47 -8.37
N VAL A 19 -13.01 3.95 -7.74
CA VAL A 19 -13.23 4.05 -6.28
C VAL A 19 -12.12 3.32 -5.52
N VAL A 20 -11.75 2.11 -5.96
CA VAL A 20 -10.65 1.35 -5.36
C VAL A 20 -9.33 2.11 -5.46
N TYR A 21 -8.97 2.63 -6.64
CA TYR A 21 -7.75 3.42 -6.79
C TYR A 21 -7.76 4.71 -5.96
N LYS A 22 -8.92 5.34 -5.79
CA LYS A 22 -9.07 6.57 -4.99
C LYS A 22 -8.80 6.31 -3.50
N HIS A 23 -9.27 5.18 -2.97
CA HIS A 23 -9.16 4.83 -1.55
C HIS A 23 -8.00 3.87 -1.24
N MET A 24 -7.22 3.50 -2.25
CA MET A 24 -6.05 2.61 -2.12
C MET A 24 -5.06 3.05 -1.03
N PRO A 25 -4.71 4.35 -0.87
CA PRO A 25 -3.77 4.76 0.18
C PRO A 25 -4.28 4.44 1.60
N GLU A 26 -5.56 4.67 1.85
CA GLU A 26 -6.17 4.48 3.17
C GLU A 26 -6.25 2.98 3.52
N VAL A 27 -6.59 2.15 2.54
CA VAL A 27 -6.62 0.68 2.68
C VAL A 27 -5.22 0.13 2.98
N LEU A 28 -4.19 0.63 2.28
CA LEU A 28 -2.81 0.18 2.49
C LEU A 28 -2.27 0.59 3.86
N ILE A 29 -2.56 1.81 4.31
CA ILE A 29 -2.17 2.28 5.65
C ILE A 29 -2.77 1.37 6.74
N GLN A 30 -4.06 1.04 6.62
CA GLN A 30 -4.73 0.15 7.57
C GLN A 30 -4.19 -1.29 7.50
N GLN A 31 -3.99 -1.83 6.29
CA GLN A 31 -3.55 -3.22 6.10
C GLN A 31 -2.13 -3.45 6.61
N LEU A 32 -1.25 -2.46 6.49
CA LEU A 32 0.14 -2.55 6.96
C LEU A 32 0.31 -2.09 8.41
N GLY A 33 -0.76 -1.64 9.08
CA GLY A 33 -0.70 -1.11 10.45
C GLY A 33 0.23 0.10 10.55
N LEU A 34 0.18 0.98 9.54
CA LEU A 34 0.95 2.23 9.48
C LEU A 34 0.19 3.40 10.11
N ASP A 35 -1.00 3.16 10.65
CA ASP A 35 -1.81 4.13 11.39
C ASP A 35 -1.05 4.72 12.59
N ILE A 36 -0.25 3.89 13.27
CA ILE A 36 0.56 4.30 14.43
C ILE A 36 1.65 5.31 14.04
N CYS A 37 2.19 5.20 12.82
CA CYS A 37 3.30 6.01 12.35
C CYS A 37 2.93 7.01 11.24
N GLN A 38 1.64 7.18 10.93
CA GLN A 38 1.16 7.99 9.81
C GLN A 38 1.63 9.46 9.88
N ASP A 39 1.75 10.02 11.09
CA ASP A 39 2.13 11.42 11.35
C ASP A 39 3.61 11.53 11.77
N THR A 40 4.36 10.42 11.70
CA THR A 40 5.77 10.37 12.11
C THR A 40 6.67 10.47 10.89
N ILE A 41 7.68 11.35 10.97
CA ILE A 41 8.65 11.52 9.90
C ILE A 41 9.48 10.24 9.75
N VAL A 42 9.58 9.74 8.50
CA VAL A 42 10.54 8.71 8.10
C VAL A 42 11.94 9.31 8.16
N SER A 43 12.59 9.15 9.31
CA SER A 43 13.88 9.75 9.60
C SER A 43 15.03 8.84 9.17
N ASP A 44 16.27 9.34 9.20
CA ASP A 44 17.49 8.55 9.00
C ASP A 44 18.21 8.32 10.35
N ALA A 45 19.31 7.55 10.37
CA ALA A 45 20.07 7.16 11.56
C ALA A 45 20.45 8.31 12.51
N MET A 46 20.48 9.55 12.00
CA MET A 46 20.85 10.76 12.74
C MET A 46 19.66 11.56 13.28
N THR A 47 18.42 11.21 12.91
CA THR A 47 17.21 11.95 13.28
C THR A 47 16.19 10.99 13.90
N ARG A 48 15.59 11.36 15.04
CA ARG A 48 14.65 10.48 15.75
C ARG A 48 13.29 10.45 15.00
N GLY A 49 12.88 9.29 14.49
CA GLY A 49 11.65 9.09 13.73
C GLY A 49 11.15 7.65 13.85
N VAL A 50 10.57 7.08 12.79
CA VAL A 50 9.97 5.73 12.82
C VAL A 50 10.96 4.62 13.19
N SER A 51 10.40 3.59 13.85
CA SER A 51 11.14 2.38 14.22
C SER A 51 11.64 1.62 12.98
N SER A 52 12.59 0.70 13.18
CA SER A 52 13.09 -0.15 12.09
C SER A 52 12.00 -1.08 11.52
N SER A 53 11.05 -1.52 12.36
CA SER A 53 9.91 -2.34 11.95
C SER A 53 8.88 -1.52 11.16
N ASP A 54 8.56 -0.30 11.59
CA ASP A 54 7.69 0.61 10.84
C ASP A 54 8.30 0.96 9.48
N ARG A 55 9.62 1.19 9.42
CA ARG A 55 10.32 1.43 8.13
C ARG A 55 10.18 0.26 7.16
N LYS A 56 10.26 -0.98 7.64
CA LYS A 56 10.04 -2.18 6.80
C LYS A 56 8.60 -2.22 6.28
N ARG A 57 7.61 -1.89 7.11
CA ARG A 57 6.20 -1.80 6.71
C ARG A 57 5.97 -0.70 5.68
N VAL A 58 6.59 0.47 5.85
CA VAL A 58 6.54 1.59 4.88
C VAL A 58 7.17 1.15 3.54
N MET A 59 8.33 0.50 3.57
CA MET A 59 9.00 -0.01 2.36
C MET A 59 8.14 -1.06 1.63
N THR A 60 7.49 -1.96 2.36
CA THR A 60 6.49 -2.87 1.80
C THR A 60 5.34 -2.11 1.16
N GLY A 61 4.81 -1.09 1.84
CA GLY A 61 3.76 -0.23 1.29
C GLY A 61 4.16 0.47 0.00
N GLU A 62 5.38 0.99 -0.09
CA GLU A 62 5.90 1.58 -1.33
C GLU A 62 6.06 0.56 -2.45
N MET A 63 6.52 -0.66 -2.16
CA MET A 63 6.62 -1.74 -3.16
C MET A 63 5.25 -2.20 -3.65
N GLU A 64 4.24 -2.26 -2.77
CA GLU A 64 2.87 -2.58 -3.11
C GLU A 64 2.16 -1.43 -3.84
N PHE A 65 2.65 -0.20 -3.71
CA PHE A 65 2.18 0.98 -4.44
C PHE A 65 2.67 0.97 -5.90
N GLY A 66 2.29 -0.07 -6.64
CA GLY A 66 2.64 -0.27 -8.04
C GLY A 66 1.84 -1.42 -8.65
N MET A 67 1.66 -1.41 -9.98
CA MET A 67 1.06 -2.55 -10.68
C MET A 67 2.10 -3.67 -10.83
N ASN A 68 2.34 -4.41 -9.75
CA ASN A 68 3.21 -5.58 -9.76
C ASN A 68 2.38 -6.84 -9.97
N PHE A 69 2.73 -7.65 -10.97
CA PHE A 69 2.06 -8.94 -11.19
C PHE A 69 2.48 -10.00 -10.15
N VAL A 70 3.72 -9.89 -9.67
CA VAL A 70 4.30 -10.75 -8.65
C VAL A 70 5.22 -9.90 -7.79
N THR A 71 5.05 -9.98 -6.48
CA THR A 71 5.98 -9.39 -5.51
C THR A 71 6.72 -10.53 -4.80
N LEU A 72 8.05 -10.49 -4.83
CA LEU A 72 8.91 -11.46 -4.11
C LEU A 72 9.51 -10.74 -2.91
N MET A 73 9.32 -11.28 -1.72
CA MET A 73 9.82 -10.66 -0.51
C MET A 73 10.51 -11.69 0.39
N ASP A 74 11.76 -11.41 0.74
CA ASP A 74 12.56 -12.27 1.61
C ASP A 74 12.66 -11.67 3.02
N GLU A 75 12.63 -12.53 4.03
CA GLU A 75 12.75 -12.18 5.46
C GLU A 75 11.90 -10.98 5.96
N ILE A 76 10.73 -10.73 5.38
CA ILE A 76 9.94 -9.51 5.69
C ILE A 76 9.52 -9.42 7.15
N SER A 77 9.29 -10.56 7.79
CA SER A 77 8.83 -10.67 9.17
C SER A 77 9.97 -10.66 10.18
N THR A 78 11.23 -10.80 9.75
CA THR A 78 12.37 -10.91 10.66
C THR A 78 12.61 -9.56 11.34
N GLY A 79 12.44 -9.52 12.66
CA GLY A 79 12.57 -8.28 13.44
C GLY A 79 11.35 -7.35 13.40
N LEU A 80 10.19 -7.83 12.94
CA LEU A 80 8.89 -7.19 13.16
C LEU A 80 8.32 -7.68 14.49
N PHE A 81 8.60 -6.97 15.58
CA PHE A 81 7.96 -7.17 16.89
C PHE A 81 7.54 -5.83 17.47
#